data_AF-A0AAW2UIM3-F1
#
_entry.id   AF-A0AAW2UIM3-F1
#
_cell.length_a   1.000
_cell.length_b   1.000
_cell.length_c   1.000
_cell.angle_alpha   90.00
_cell.angle_beta   90.00
_cell.angle_gamma   90.00
#
_symmetry.space_group_name_H-M   'P 1'
#
loop_
_entity.id
_entity.type
_entity.pdbx_description
1 polymer ?
#
loop_
_entity_poly.entity_id
_entity_poly.type
_entity_poly.pdbx_seq_one_letter_code
_entity_poly.pdbx_strand_id
1 'polypeptide(L)'
;MEKIDACKNGCMLYWKDDIDLDHFKFCGEPGYSRPGSQPPKTPYAVWRYLPIPPLLQRLYASQATAEQMTWHINHQTKEGSMCHPSNAEAWRHFDRTHTLILQPNHVMLNWNLWHVGVMMHDSARDETFAMCAALMWTVNDLPAYGMAFGWSSAGVMECPVCMEHTRAFYLQNGRKACYFDCHIQFLPPDHPYRRNKKAFTKN
;
A
#
# COMPACT_ATOMS: atom_id res chain seq x y z
N MET A 1 -1.86 13.39 11.22
CA MET A 1 -2.52 12.14 10.82
C MET A 1 -3.73 12.53 10.01
N GLU A 2 -3.74 12.15 8.75
CA GLU A 2 -4.74 12.56 7.77
C GLU A 2 -5.90 11.57 7.79
N LYS A 3 -7.11 12.06 7.52
CA LYS A 3 -8.31 11.24 7.42
C LYS A 3 -8.68 11.11 5.95
N ILE A 4 -8.94 9.89 5.51
CA ILE A 4 -9.31 9.58 4.13
C ILE A 4 -10.66 8.90 4.15
N ASP A 5 -11.65 9.46 3.44
CA ASP A 5 -12.96 8.86 3.33
C ASP A 5 -12.88 7.59 2.48
N ALA A 6 -13.68 6.57 2.82
CA ALA A 6 -13.66 5.29 2.16
C ALA A 6 -15.03 4.67 1.98
N CYS A 7 -15.07 3.71 1.07
CA CYS A 7 -16.26 2.92 0.84
C CYS A 7 -16.67 2.11 2.05
N LYS A 8 -17.98 2.09 2.35
CA LYS A 8 -18.59 1.21 3.34
C LYS A 8 -18.21 -0.26 3.10
N ASN A 9 -18.12 -0.65 1.84
CA ASN A 9 -17.75 -2.01 1.41
C ASN A 9 -16.23 -2.15 1.17
N GLY A 10 -15.43 -1.13 1.49
CA GLY A 10 -13.98 -1.14 1.30
C GLY A 10 -13.53 -1.08 -0.16
N CYS A 11 -14.43 -0.79 -1.11
CA CYS A 11 -14.16 -0.82 -2.55
C CYS A 11 -13.17 0.23 -3.07
N MET A 12 -13.02 1.37 -2.40
CA MET A 12 -12.25 2.53 -2.88
C MET A 12 -11.97 3.50 -1.73
N LEU A 13 -10.87 4.26 -1.84
CA LEU A 13 -10.58 5.45 -1.04
C LEU A 13 -10.82 6.74 -1.85
N TYR A 14 -11.32 7.78 -1.20
CA TYR A 14 -11.43 9.14 -1.76
C TYR A 14 -10.09 9.87 -1.57
N TRP A 15 -9.18 9.72 -2.53
CA TRP A 15 -7.82 10.26 -2.45
C TRP A 15 -7.42 10.93 -3.76
N LYS A 16 -6.72 12.07 -3.67
CA LYS A 16 -6.29 12.90 -4.82
C LYS A 16 -7.45 13.22 -5.77
N ASP A 17 -7.39 12.73 -7.00
CA ASP A 17 -8.31 13.04 -8.09
C ASP A 17 -9.75 12.58 -7.81
N ASP A 18 -9.91 11.68 -6.84
CA ASP A 18 -11.18 11.05 -6.50
C ASP A 18 -11.90 11.72 -5.34
N ILE A 19 -11.33 12.76 -4.73
CA ILE A 19 -11.84 13.36 -3.47
C ILE A 19 -13.27 13.93 -3.59
N ASP A 20 -13.64 14.42 -4.78
CA ASP A 20 -14.93 15.11 -5.01
C ASP A 20 -16.03 14.18 -5.55
N LEU A 21 -15.77 12.87 -5.65
CA LEU A 21 -16.76 11.93 -6.16
C LEU A 21 -17.92 11.76 -5.17
N ASP A 22 -19.15 11.79 -5.66
CA ASP A 22 -20.34 11.57 -4.82
C ASP A 22 -20.73 10.08 -4.71
N HIS A 23 -20.22 9.25 -5.62
CA HIS A 23 -20.51 7.82 -5.73
C HIS A 23 -19.22 7.01 -5.91
N PHE A 24 -19.21 5.77 -5.46
CA PHE A 24 -18.06 4.88 -5.64
C PHE A 24 -17.95 4.40 -7.08
N LYS A 25 -16.79 4.59 -7.72
CA LYS A 25 -16.53 4.15 -9.10
C LYS A 25 -16.82 2.66 -9.32
N PHE A 26 -16.45 1.83 -8.34
CA PHE A 26 -16.47 0.37 -8.50
C PHE A 26 -17.78 -0.29 -8.07
N CYS A 27 -18.49 0.24 -7.06
CA CYS A 27 -19.72 -0.38 -6.57
C CYS A 27 -20.98 0.45 -6.80
N GLY A 28 -20.87 1.70 -7.28
CA GLY A 28 -21.99 2.59 -7.54
C GLY A 28 -22.74 3.08 -6.29
N GLU A 29 -22.34 2.61 -5.09
CA GLU A 29 -22.95 3.01 -3.83
C GLU A 29 -22.71 4.51 -3.54
N PRO A 30 -23.57 5.17 -2.76
CA PRO A 30 -23.37 6.57 -2.37
C PRO A 30 -22.21 6.69 -1.38
N GLY A 31 -21.33 7.68 -1.60
CA GLY A 31 -20.16 7.95 -0.74
C GLY A 31 -20.52 8.38 0.69
N TYR A 32 -21.69 8.99 0.83
CA TYR A 32 -22.10 9.70 2.04
C TYR A 32 -23.56 9.39 2.38
N SER A 33 -23.84 9.25 3.68
CA SER A 33 -25.22 9.25 4.16
C SER A 33 -25.74 10.69 4.12
N ARG A 34 -26.93 10.91 3.54
CA ARG A 34 -27.64 12.19 3.59
C ARG A 34 -28.84 12.05 4.55
N PRO A 35 -28.76 12.57 5.78
CA PRO A 35 -29.94 12.71 6.62
C PRO A 35 -30.92 13.68 5.94
N GLY A 36 -32.21 13.35 5.98
CA GLY A 36 -33.26 14.21 5.47
C GLY A 36 -33.33 15.50 6.28
N SER A 37 -32.74 16.56 5.73
CA SER A 37 -32.59 17.96 6.19
C SER A 37 -31.10 18.29 6.28
N GLN A 38 -30.53 18.95 5.27
CA GLN A 38 -29.10 19.32 5.17
C GLN A 38 -28.59 19.91 6.51
N PRO A 39 -27.52 19.40 7.17
CA PRO A 39 -26.10 19.32 6.72
C PRO A 39 -25.35 18.04 7.25
N PRO A 40 -24.02 18.03 7.46
CA PRO A 40 -22.94 17.82 6.48
C PRO A 40 -22.82 16.35 5.97
N LYS A 41 -22.06 16.15 4.87
CA LYS A 41 -21.75 14.83 4.29
C LYS A 41 -20.99 13.98 5.33
N THR A 42 -21.62 12.93 5.87
CA THR A 42 -20.96 11.99 6.79
C THR A 42 -20.45 10.77 6.02
N PRO A 43 -19.13 10.50 5.99
CA PRO A 43 -18.59 9.34 5.30
C PRO A 43 -18.97 8.05 6.03
N TYR A 44 -19.22 6.97 5.27
CA TYR A 44 -19.56 5.67 5.85
C TYR A 44 -18.36 4.97 6.51
N ALA A 45 -17.13 5.24 6.04
CA ALA A 45 -15.90 4.73 6.61
C ALA A 45 -14.78 5.77 6.46
N VAL A 46 -13.84 5.80 7.42
CA VAL A 46 -12.71 6.74 7.43
C VAL A 46 -11.43 5.99 7.79
N TRP A 47 -10.42 6.08 6.93
CA TRP A 47 -9.07 5.59 7.17
C TRP A 47 -8.16 6.70 7.71
N ARG A 48 -7.13 6.32 8.45
CA ARG A 48 -6.15 7.25 9.03
C ARG A 48 -4.79 6.99 8.39
N TYR A 49 -4.31 7.96 7.62
CA TYR A 49 -2.99 7.92 7.00
C TYR A 49 -1.97 8.70 7.84
N LEU A 50 -0.81 8.10 8.05
CA LEU A 50 0.35 8.77 8.64
C LEU A 50 1.33 9.11 7.52
N PRO A 51 1.54 10.41 7.22
CA PRO A 51 2.48 10.80 6.18
C PRO A 51 3.90 10.33 6.50
N ILE A 52 4.63 9.90 5.47
CA ILE A 52 6.00 9.38 5.59
C ILE A 52 6.99 10.41 6.15
N PRO A 53 7.02 11.69 5.74
CA PRO A 53 8.05 12.61 6.22
C PRO A 53 8.03 12.86 7.75
N PRO A 54 6.87 13.12 8.38
CA PRO A 54 6.78 13.22 9.84
C PRO A 54 7.18 11.93 10.58
N LEU A 55 6.96 10.75 9.98
CA LEU A 55 7.41 9.49 10.57
C LEU A 55 8.93 9.41 10.59
N LEU A 56 9.58 9.73 9.46
CA LEU A 56 11.04 9.77 9.37
C LEU A 56 11.64 10.79 10.34
N GLN A 57 11.01 11.97 10.51
CA GLN A 57 11.48 13.00 11.45
C GLN A 57 11.53 12.46 12.87
N ARG A 58 10.52 11.68 13.27
CA ARG A 58 10.45 11.06 14.60
C ARG A 58 11.51 9.98 14.79
N LEU A 59 11.84 9.22 13.74
CA LEU A 59 12.90 8.22 13.78
C LEU A 59 14.30 8.87 13.95
N TYR A 60 14.55 10.00 13.31
CA TYR A 60 15.83 10.71 13.46
C TYR A 60 15.91 11.55 14.75
N ALA A 61 14.76 11.92 15.34
CA ALA A 61 14.71 12.65 16.61
C ALA A 61 15.04 11.81 17.86
N SER A 62 15.09 10.47 17.74
CA SER A 62 15.54 9.59 18.83
C SER A 62 16.91 9.02 18.53
N GLN A 63 17.86 9.24 19.44
CA GLN A 63 19.26 8.86 19.26
C GLN A 63 19.40 7.37 18.97
N ALA A 64 18.72 6.51 19.74
CA ALA A 64 18.78 5.06 19.58
C ALA A 64 18.31 4.60 18.18
N THR A 65 17.26 5.21 17.64
CA THR A 65 16.79 4.88 16.28
C THR A 65 17.66 5.51 15.21
N ALA A 66 18.15 6.75 15.41
CA ALA A 66 19.02 7.44 14.46
C ALA A 66 20.37 6.72 14.26
N GLU A 67 20.95 6.15 15.31
CA GLU A 67 22.15 5.30 15.23
C GLU A 67 21.93 4.07 14.34
N GLN A 68 20.74 3.45 14.42
CA GLN A 68 20.38 2.32 13.54
C GLN A 68 20.16 2.77 12.09
N MET A 69 19.50 3.92 11.89
CA MET A 69 19.23 4.48 10.56
C MET A 69 20.53 4.82 9.81
N THR A 70 21.57 5.25 10.53
CA THR A 70 22.89 5.62 9.98
C THR A 70 23.91 4.49 10.01
N TRP A 71 23.53 3.29 10.45
CA TRP A 71 24.43 2.15 10.62
C TRP A 71 25.22 1.84 9.35
N HIS A 72 24.56 1.89 8.20
CA HIS A 72 25.13 1.58 6.89
C HIS A 72 26.31 2.48 6.47
N ILE A 73 26.46 3.66 7.08
CA ILE A 73 27.54 4.62 6.79
C ILE A 73 28.81 4.24 7.55
N ASN A 74 28.68 3.86 8.81
CA ASN A 74 29.81 3.73 9.73
C ASN A 74 30.36 2.30 9.83
N HIS A 75 29.66 1.31 9.26
CA HIS A 75 30.01 -0.09 9.42
C HIS A 75 30.48 -0.72 8.11
N GLN A 76 31.74 -1.14 8.10
CA GLN A 76 32.28 -2.00 7.04
C GLN A 76 31.76 -3.42 7.23
N THR A 77 31.32 -4.03 6.14
CA THR A 77 30.89 -5.44 6.16
C THR A 77 31.97 -6.35 5.62
N LYS A 78 32.13 -7.50 6.27
CA LYS A 78 32.97 -8.58 5.76
C LYS A 78 32.38 -9.09 4.46
N GLU A 79 33.25 -9.28 3.46
CA GLU A 79 32.89 -9.80 2.16
C GLU A 79 32.22 -11.19 2.30
N GLY A 80 31.07 -11.37 1.66
CA GLY A 80 30.30 -12.63 1.71
C GLY A 80 29.35 -12.84 2.89
N SER A 81 29.26 -11.91 3.86
CA SER A 81 28.31 -12.03 4.99
C SER A 81 27.24 -10.93 4.96
N MET A 82 25.96 -11.32 5.06
CA MET A 82 24.82 -10.39 5.17
C MET A 82 24.50 -10.14 6.64
N CYS A 83 25.07 -9.08 7.21
CA CYS A 83 24.85 -8.69 8.61
C CYS A 83 23.77 -7.60 8.78
N HIS A 84 23.40 -6.94 7.68
CA HIS A 84 22.42 -5.85 7.64
C HIS A 84 21.70 -5.84 6.27
N PRO A 85 20.43 -5.40 6.18
CA PRO A 85 19.70 -5.31 4.91
C PRO A 85 20.41 -4.49 3.82
N SER A 86 21.19 -3.47 4.19
CA SER A 86 22.00 -2.68 3.22
C SER A 86 23.12 -3.49 2.55
N ASN A 87 23.42 -4.70 3.03
CA ASN A 87 24.37 -5.61 2.37
C ASN A 87 23.75 -6.43 1.26
N ALA A 88 22.41 -6.45 1.15
CA ALA A 88 21.73 -7.18 0.11
C ALA A 88 22.09 -6.64 -1.27
N GLU A 89 22.20 -7.53 -2.25
CA GLU A 89 22.59 -7.16 -3.62
C GLU A 89 21.58 -6.18 -4.25
N ALA A 90 20.30 -6.26 -3.88
CA ALA A 90 19.28 -5.31 -4.34
C ALA A 90 19.56 -3.87 -3.86
N TRP A 91 20.00 -3.70 -2.61
CA TRP A 91 20.38 -2.39 -2.06
C TRP A 91 21.63 -1.85 -2.74
N ARG A 92 22.68 -2.68 -2.85
CA ARG A 92 23.93 -2.29 -3.53
C ARG A 92 23.71 -1.97 -5.01
N HIS A 93 22.85 -2.74 -5.69
CA HIS A 93 22.46 -2.44 -7.05
C HIS A 93 21.75 -1.10 -7.15
N PHE A 94 20.81 -0.80 -6.24
CA PHE A 94 20.14 0.49 -6.21
C PHE A 94 21.12 1.64 -6.01
N ASP A 95 22.02 1.56 -5.02
CA ASP A 95 23.03 2.58 -4.74
C ASP A 95 23.98 2.79 -5.93
N ARG A 96 24.41 1.71 -6.62
CA ARG A 96 25.25 1.81 -7.82
C ARG A 96 24.52 2.45 -9.00
N THR A 97 23.29 2.00 -9.26
CA THR A 97 22.48 2.44 -10.40
C THR A 97 21.99 3.88 -10.24
N HIS A 98 21.73 4.32 -9.01
CA HIS A 98 21.24 5.66 -8.70
C HIS A 98 22.33 6.52 -8.05
N THR A 99 23.54 6.48 -8.61
CA THR A 99 24.70 7.28 -8.17
C THR A 99 24.55 8.78 -8.48
N LEU A 100 23.78 9.14 -9.51
CA LEU A 100 23.38 10.50 -9.88
C LEU A 100 21.92 10.47 -10.31
N ILE A 101 21.04 10.97 -9.44
CA ILE A 101 19.60 10.70 -9.45
C ILE A 101 18.84 11.63 -10.41
N LEU A 102 18.49 11.12 -11.60
CA LEU A 102 17.39 11.61 -12.45
C LEU A 102 16.91 10.47 -13.38
N GLN A 103 15.96 9.65 -12.92
CA GLN A 103 15.08 8.86 -13.80
C GLN A 103 13.67 8.79 -13.19
N PRO A 104 12.58 9.16 -13.91
CA PRO A 104 11.28 9.46 -13.29
C PRO A 104 10.33 8.27 -13.14
N ASN A 105 10.75 7.04 -13.45
CA ASN A 105 9.79 6.00 -13.81
C ASN A 105 9.82 4.79 -12.87
N HIS A 106 9.67 4.99 -11.56
CA HIS A 106 9.11 3.95 -10.68
C HIS A 106 8.28 4.62 -9.59
N VAL A 107 7.15 4.00 -9.26
CA VAL A 107 6.07 4.51 -8.41
C VAL A 107 6.63 4.99 -7.06
N MET A 108 6.94 6.28 -7.01
CA MET A 108 7.41 6.92 -5.81
C MET A 108 6.18 7.53 -5.13
N LEU A 109 5.78 6.97 -3.99
CA LEU A 109 4.62 7.45 -3.24
C LEU A 109 4.75 8.93 -2.80
N ASN A 110 5.94 9.53 -2.92
CA ASN A 110 6.16 10.94 -2.63
C ASN A 110 7.26 11.56 -3.52
N TRP A 111 6.88 12.07 -4.70
CA TRP A 111 7.77 12.80 -5.63
C TRP A 111 8.59 13.90 -4.91
N ASN A 112 7.93 14.65 -4.03
CA ASN A 112 8.52 15.79 -3.33
C ASN A 112 9.58 15.34 -2.31
N LEU A 113 9.35 14.25 -1.59
CA LEU A 113 10.32 13.72 -0.61
C LEU A 113 11.63 13.30 -1.26
N TRP A 114 11.64 12.98 -2.55
CA TRP A 114 12.85 12.61 -3.27
C TRP A 114 13.53 13.77 -3.97
N HIS A 115 12.77 14.67 -4.60
CA HIS A 115 13.33 15.78 -5.40
C HIS A 115 13.65 17.02 -4.57
N VAL A 116 12.82 17.32 -3.56
CA VAL A 116 12.99 18.48 -2.68
C VAL A 116 13.70 18.06 -1.39
N GLY A 117 13.38 16.85 -0.91
CA GLY A 117 13.82 16.39 0.40
C GLY A 117 13.08 17.12 1.53
N VAL A 118 13.32 16.67 2.76
CA VAL A 118 12.78 17.29 3.97
C VAL A 118 13.93 17.54 4.93
N MET A 119 13.96 18.70 5.57
CA MET A 119 14.95 19.00 6.59
C MET A 119 14.68 18.17 7.85
N MET A 120 15.71 17.44 8.29
CA MET A 120 15.70 16.56 9.44
C MET A 120 16.78 16.98 10.43
N HIS A 121 16.56 16.62 11.70
CA HIS A 121 17.58 16.69 12.73
C HIS A 121 17.95 15.28 13.17
N ASP A 122 19.21 14.92 13.00
CA ASP A 122 19.80 13.67 13.48
C ASP A 122 20.24 13.85 14.93
N SER A 123 19.49 13.26 15.86
CA SER A 123 19.80 13.32 17.29
C SER A 123 21.02 12.47 17.70
N ALA A 124 21.47 11.52 16.88
CA ALA A 124 22.68 10.75 17.16
C ALA A 124 23.96 11.52 16.80
N ARG A 125 23.89 12.41 15.81
CA ARG A 125 25.02 13.24 15.35
C ARG A 125 24.92 14.70 15.79
N ASP A 126 23.77 15.09 16.34
CA ASP A 126 23.40 16.48 16.64
C ASP A 126 23.53 17.41 15.41
N GLU A 127 23.13 16.91 14.24
CA GLU A 127 23.29 17.58 12.95
C GLU A 127 21.94 17.76 12.25
N THR A 128 21.86 18.74 11.35
CA THR A 128 20.69 18.89 10.46
C THR A 128 21.08 18.60 9.03
N PHE A 129 20.22 17.90 8.31
CA PHE A 129 20.48 17.50 6.93
C PHE A 129 19.18 17.43 6.13
N ALA A 130 19.30 17.59 4.81
CA ALA A 130 18.19 17.36 3.88
C ALA A 130 18.09 15.87 3.57
N MET A 131 17.00 15.23 4.00
CA MET A 131 16.74 13.82 3.71
C MET A 131 15.92 13.69 2.44
N CYS A 132 16.47 12.98 1.46
CA CYS A 132 15.70 12.43 0.34
C CYS A 132 15.40 10.95 0.63
N ALA A 133 14.17 10.52 0.38
CA ALA A 133 13.79 9.12 0.56
C ALA A 133 12.93 8.62 -0.61
N ALA A 134 13.25 7.42 -1.09
CA ALA A 134 12.46 6.70 -2.06
C ALA A 134 11.89 5.42 -1.41
N LEU A 135 10.64 5.12 -1.72
CA LEU A 135 10.04 3.83 -1.40
C LEU A 135 10.28 2.89 -2.58
N MET A 136 11.14 1.90 -2.40
CA MET A 136 11.50 0.96 -3.46
C MET A 136 10.47 -0.17 -3.61
N TRP A 137 10.20 -0.87 -2.52
CA TRP A 137 9.23 -1.95 -2.45
C TRP A 137 8.62 -1.98 -1.06
N THR A 138 7.37 -2.42 -0.98
CA THR A 138 6.70 -2.75 0.27
C THR A 138 6.32 -4.22 0.25
N VAL A 139 6.76 -4.96 1.26
CA VAL A 139 6.28 -6.32 1.49
C VAL A 139 5.04 -6.18 2.34
N ASN A 140 3.88 -6.17 1.70
CA ASN A 140 2.61 -6.07 2.38
C ASN A 140 1.96 -7.45 2.40
N ASP A 141 1.38 -7.81 3.54
CA ASP A 141 0.31 -8.79 3.54
C ASP A 141 -0.96 -8.18 2.89
N LEU A 142 -1.96 -9.01 2.61
CA LEU A 142 -3.23 -8.57 2.02
C LEU A 142 -3.88 -7.39 2.79
N PRO A 143 -3.92 -7.40 4.13
CA PRO A 143 -4.39 -6.25 4.91
C PRO A 143 -3.57 -4.97 4.70
N ALA A 144 -2.23 -5.04 4.72
CA ALA A 144 -1.37 -3.90 4.50
C ALA A 144 -1.46 -3.36 3.07
N TYR A 145 -1.78 -4.22 2.09
CA TYR A 145 -2.02 -3.81 0.71
C TYR A 145 -3.20 -2.84 0.61
N GLY A 146 -4.26 -3.07 1.40
CA GLY A 146 -5.39 -2.15 1.50
C GLY A 146 -5.02 -0.79 2.07
N MET A 147 -4.13 -0.75 3.07
CA MET A 147 -3.63 0.49 3.66
C MET A 147 -2.72 1.29 2.73
N ALA A 148 -1.79 0.60 2.05
CA ALA A 148 -0.76 1.24 1.24
C ALA A 148 -1.28 1.72 -0.12
N PHE A 149 -2.22 0.99 -0.72
CA PHE A 149 -2.70 1.24 -2.09
C PHE A 149 -4.18 1.61 -2.17
N GLY A 150 -4.85 1.76 -1.03
CA GLY A 150 -6.29 2.00 -1.00
C GLY A 150 -7.12 0.86 -1.57
N TRP A 151 -6.55 -0.34 -1.55
CA TRP A 151 -7.15 -1.53 -2.11
C TRP A 151 -8.19 -2.13 -1.16
N SER A 152 -9.21 -2.77 -1.72
CA SER A 152 -10.14 -3.53 -0.90
C SER A 152 -9.47 -4.82 -0.42
N SER A 153 -9.22 -4.97 0.87
CA SER A 153 -8.75 -6.25 1.44
C SER A 153 -9.88 -7.15 1.92
N ALA A 154 -11.13 -6.84 1.54
CA ALA A 154 -12.31 -7.55 1.98
C ALA A 154 -13.39 -7.60 0.88
N GLY A 155 -14.32 -8.53 1.02
CA GLY A 155 -15.42 -8.67 0.06
C GLY A 155 -14.99 -9.41 -1.19
N VAL A 156 -15.65 -9.15 -2.33
CA VAL A 156 -15.40 -9.86 -3.60
C VAL A 156 -14.26 -9.26 -4.42
N MET A 157 -13.85 -8.02 -4.12
CA MET A 157 -12.77 -7.30 -4.82
C MET A 157 -11.41 -7.40 -4.11
N GLU A 158 -11.22 -8.43 -3.30
CA GLU A 158 -9.98 -8.62 -2.53
C GLU A 158 -8.77 -8.87 -3.42
N CYS A 159 -8.96 -9.51 -4.57
CA CYS A 159 -7.86 -9.90 -5.44
C CYS A 159 -7.26 -8.69 -6.19
N PRO A 160 -6.02 -8.26 -5.88
CA PRO A 160 -5.40 -7.09 -6.53
C PRO A 160 -5.03 -7.34 -7.99
N VAL A 161 -5.02 -8.60 -8.43
CA VAL A 161 -4.73 -8.98 -9.82
C VAL A 161 -5.99 -8.97 -10.67
N CYS A 162 -7.06 -9.57 -10.16
CA CYS A 162 -8.30 -9.71 -10.92
C CYS A 162 -9.18 -8.45 -10.80
N MET A 163 -9.05 -7.71 -9.71
CA MET A 163 -9.80 -6.49 -9.45
C MET A 163 -11.31 -6.71 -9.64
N GLU A 164 -11.98 -5.82 -10.36
CA GLU A 164 -13.39 -5.92 -10.75
C GLU A 164 -13.73 -7.11 -11.66
N HIS A 165 -12.73 -7.75 -12.28
CA HIS A 165 -12.90 -8.95 -13.11
C HIS A 165 -12.85 -10.25 -12.31
N THR A 166 -12.75 -10.16 -10.98
CA THR A 166 -12.93 -11.29 -10.08
C THR A 166 -14.30 -11.95 -10.28
N ARG A 167 -14.33 -13.29 -10.37
CA ARG A 167 -15.59 -14.07 -10.40
C ARG A 167 -16.10 -14.45 -9.01
N ALA A 168 -15.64 -13.73 -7.98
CA ALA A 168 -16.00 -14.00 -6.60
C ALA A 168 -17.45 -13.63 -6.31
N PHE A 169 -18.08 -14.34 -5.39
CA PHE A 169 -19.49 -14.15 -5.05
C PHE A 169 -19.72 -14.27 -3.54
N TYR A 170 -20.83 -13.71 -3.04
CA TYR A 170 -21.20 -13.86 -1.63
C TYR A 170 -22.02 -15.13 -1.39
N LEU A 171 -21.68 -15.88 -0.34
CA LEU A 171 -22.50 -17.01 0.09
C LEU A 171 -23.82 -16.49 0.68
N GLN A 172 -24.96 -16.85 0.10
CA GLN A 172 -26.30 -16.43 0.57
C GLN A 172 -26.50 -16.48 2.10
N ASN A 173 -26.20 -17.62 2.74
CA ASN A 173 -26.44 -17.79 4.19
C ASN A 173 -25.34 -17.19 5.07
N GLY A 174 -24.08 -17.27 4.62
CA GLY A 174 -22.92 -16.81 5.41
C GLY A 174 -22.53 -15.35 5.18
N ARG A 175 -23.02 -14.73 4.10
CA ARG A 175 -22.62 -13.41 3.59
C ARG A 175 -21.10 -13.22 3.48
N LYS A 176 -20.34 -14.32 3.42
CA LYS A 176 -18.89 -14.32 3.21
C LYS A 176 -18.60 -14.32 1.72
N ALA A 177 -17.62 -13.52 1.30
CA ALA A 177 -17.10 -13.58 -0.06
C ALA A 177 -16.42 -14.93 -0.28
N CYS A 178 -16.63 -15.50 -1.46
CA CYS A 178 -16.16 -16.81 -1.85
C CYS A 178 -15.45 -16.70 -3.20
N TYR A 179 -14.23 -17.22 -3.24
CA TYR A 179 -13.34 -17.22 -4.41
C TYR A 179 -13.21 -18.60 -5.07
N PHE A 180 -14.10 -19.52 -4.70
CA PHE A 180 -13.97 -20.93 -4.99
C PHE A 180 -13.88 -21.25 -6.49
N ASP A 181 -14.56 -20.48 -7.34
CA ASP A 181 -14.47 -20.62 -8.81
C ASP A 181 -13.36 -19.76 -9.46
N CYS A 182 -12.73 -18.85 -8.70
CA CYS A 182 -11.66 -17.97 -9.19
C CYS A 182 -10.32 -18.71 -9.28
N HIS A 183 -9.99 -19.62 -8.35
CA HIS A 183 -8.70 -20.33 -8.36
C HIS A 183 -8.49 -21.17 -9.64
N ILE A 184 -9.58 -21.62 -10.26
CA ILE A 184 -9.59 -22.45 -11.46
C ILE A 184 -9.06 -21.69 -12.69
N GLN A 185 -9.13 -20.35 -12.70
CA GLN A 185 -8.66 -19.55 -13.84
C GLN A 185 -7.13 -19.55 -14.00
N PHE A 186 -6.41 -19.88 -12.93
CA PHE A 186 -4.94 -19.98 -12.92
C PHE A 186 -4.44 -21.36 -13.37
N LEU A 187 -5.34 -22.33 -13.57
CA LEU A 187 -4.98 -23.64 -14.12
C LEU A 187 -4.80 -23.54 -15.65
N PRO A 188 -3.90 -24.35 -16.25
CA PRO A 188 -3.74 -24.44 -17.71
C PRO A 188 -5.08 -24.63 -18.46
N PRO A 189 -5.21 -24.14 -19.71
CA PRO A 189 -6.46 -24.22 -20.49
C PRO A 189 -7.03 -25.63 -20.66
N ASP A 190 -6.15 -26.61 -20.68
CA ASP A 190 -6.38 -28.04 -20.84
C ASP A 190 -6.59 -28.79 -19.51
N HIS A 191 -6.47 -28.12 -18.37
CA HIS A 191 -6.58 -28.76 -17.06
C HIS A 191 -8.00 -29.35 -16.83
N PRO A 192 -8.16 -30.62 -16.42
CA PRO A 192 -9.45 -31.30 -16.28
C PRO A 192 -10.46 -30.56 -15.39
N TYR A 193 -9.99 -29.96 -14.30
CA TYR A 193 -10.84 -29.19 -13.38
C TYR A 193 -11.29 -27.83 -13.94
N ARG A 194 -10.70 -27.32 -15.04
CA ARG A 194 -11.06 -26.02 -15.62
C ARG A 194 -12.49 -25.97 -16.17
N ARG A 195 -13.02 -27.13 -16.56
CA ARG A 195 -14.39 -27.28 -17.11
C ARG A 195 -15.35 -27.96 -16.12
N ASN A 196 -14.87 -28.36 -14.94
CA ASN A 196 -15.68 -29.09 -13.97
C ASN A 196 -16.54 -28.14 -13.14
N LYS A 197 -17.66 -27.69 -13.72
CA LYS A 197 -18.60 -26.81 -13.01
C LYS A 197 -19.38 -27.54 -11.91
N LYS A 198 -19.60 -28.85 -12.03
CA LYS A 198 -20.50 -29.61 -11.15
C LYS A 198 -19.89 -29.99 -9.80
N ALA A 199 -18.61 -30.38 -9.78
CA ALA A 199 -17.95 -30.78 -8.53
C ALA A 199 -17.71 -29.59 -7.58
N PHE A 200 -17.79 -28.37 -8.11
CA PHE A 200 -17.40 -27.16 -7.40
C PHE A 200 -18.52 -26.10 -7.32
N THR A 201 -19.68 -26.31 -7.94
CA THR A 201 -20.85 -25.48 -7.69
C THR A 201 -21.38 -25.68 -6.27
N LYS A 202 -21.72 -24.55 -5.65
CA LYS A 202 -22.37 -24.46 -4.34
C LYS A 202 -23.79 -25.05 -4.39
N ASN A 203 -24.14 -25.91 -3.44
CA ASN A 203 -25.54 -26.24 -3.11
C ASN A 203 -26.21 -25.09 -2.34
#